data_AF-A0A5C7FLX9-F1
#
_entry.id   AF-A0A5C7FLX9-F1
#
_cell.length_a   1.000
_cell.length_b   1.000
_cell.length_c   1.000
_cell.angle_alpha   90.00
_cell.angle_beta   90.00
_cell.angle_gamma   90.00
#
_symmetry.space_group_name_H-M   'P 1'
#
loop_
_entity.id
_entity.type
_entity.pdbx_description
1 polymer ?
#
loop_
_entity_poly.entity_id
_entity_poly.type
_entity_poly.pdbx_seq_one_letter_code
_entity_poly.pdbx_strand_id
1 'polypeptide(L)'
;MEKDIIILLCTFGVGALLILFVILIYFRQKSSNRQTQRHISDKDLLLMLDGEPDQLLSPHQLADKTELTLNEARARLSALYTYGVLQRSYNSRGRHFYSPRDAVIAPPVLNLSNDPFLTVEDLLQIFDAYDYKVTAQQMILATGLPLAILKRELKYFEDQKIIQKLQRSDSNGMVMQRFYVLQDPYRSDPDRFRAQAGKLDLEMREILLNDNLIV
;
A
#
# COMPACT_ATOMS: atom_id res chain seq x y z
N MET A 1 -32.67 33.38 19.71
CA MET A 1 -31.35 32.76 19.45
C MET A 1 -30.57 33.76 18.63
N GLU A 2 -29.42 34.22 19.11
CA GLU A 2 -28.62 35.21 18.38
C GLU A 2 -28.17 34.64 17.03
N LYS A 3 -28.16 35.47 15.99
CA LYS A 3 -27.79 35.05 14.63
C LYS A 3 -26.43 34.36 14.59
N ASP A 4 -25.52 34.79 15.46
CA ASP A 4 -24.18 34.24 15.58
C ASP A 4 -24.18 32.78 16.06
N ILE A 5 -25.10 32.42 16.97
CA ILE A 5 -25.27 31.05 17.46
C ILE A 5 -25.78 30.14 16.32
N ILE A 6 -26.70 30.64 15.49
CA ILE A 6 -27.22 29.90 14.34
C ILE A 6 -26.13 29.67 13.29
N ILE A 7 -25.31 30.70 13.00
CA ILE A 7 -24.19 30.60 12.06
C ILE A 7 -23.14 29.59 12.56
N LEU A 8 -22.82 29.63 13.85
CA LEU A 8 -21.86 28.70 14.46
C LEU A 8 -22.35 27.24 14.35
N LEU A 9 -23.63 26.98 14.67
CA LEU A 9 -24.23 25.66 14.59
C LEU A 9 -24.30 25.12 13.15
N CYS A 10 -24.66 25.97 12.18
CA CYS A 10 -24.66 25.60 10.77
C CYS A 10 -23.26 25.25 10.27
N THR A 11 -22.25 26.04 10.66
CA THR A 11 -20.86 25.81 10.24
C THR A 11 -20.33 24.50 10.82
N PHE A 12 -20.59 24.23 12.09
CA PHE A 12 -20.19 22.98 12.74
C PHE A 12 -20.92 21.77 12.16
N GLY A 13 -22.22 21.91 11.87
CA GLY A 13 -23.03 20.87 11.22
C GLY A 13 -22.52 20.49 9.83
N VAL A 14 -22.19 21.48 8.99
CA VAL A 14 -21.61 21.25 7.66
C VAL A 14 -20.22 20.60 7.77
N GLY A 15 -19.38 21.06 8.70
CA GLY A 15 -18.07 20.47 8.95
C GLY A 15 -18.15 18.99 9.36
N ALA A 16 -19.04 18.66 10.29
CA ALA A 16 -19.27 17.29 10.73
C ALA A 16 -19.79 16.38 9.60
N LEU A 17 -20.69 16.90 8.75
CA LEU A 17 -21.20 16.19 7.58
C LEU A 17 -20.10 15.89 6.55
N LEU A 18 -19.19 16.83 6.30
CA LEU A 18 -18.05 16.63 5.41
C LEU A 18 -17.08 15.58 5.95
N ILE A 19 -16.79 15.60 7.26
CA ILE A 19 -15.95 14.59 7.92
C ILE A 19 -16.60 13.21 7.81
N LEU A 20 -17.90 13.09 8.12
CA LEU A 20 -18.65 11.85 8.00
C LEU A 20 -18.64 11.32 6.56
N PHE A 21 -18.79 12.19 5.57
CA PHE A 21 -18.76 11.82 4.15
C PHE A 21 -17.39 11.26 3.73
N VAL A 22 -16.29 11.88 4.15
CA VAL A 22 -14.92 11.38 3.91
C VAL A 22 -14.72 10.01 4.56
N ILE A 23 -15.19 9.83 5.80
CA ILE A 23 -15.11 8.55 6.52
C ILE A 23 -15.90 7.45 5.78
N LEU A 24 -17.12 7.75 5.31
CA LEU A 24 -17.94 6.79 4.57
C LEU A 24 -17.28 6.38 3.25
N ILE A 25 -16.70 7.33 2.50
CA ILE A 25 -15.94 7.03 1.28
C ILE A 25 -14.76 6.11 1.59
N TYR A 26 -14.00 6.42 2.65
CA TYR A 26 -12.85 5.62 3.07
C TYR A 26 -13.23 4.16 3.38
N PHE A 27 -14.30 3.94 4.15
CA PHE A 27 -14.76 2.57 4.48
C PHE A 27 -15.30 1.82 3.26
N ARG A 28 -16.05 2.48 2.37
CA ARG A 28 -16.51 1.84 1.12
C ARG A 28 -15.35 1.43 0.22
N GLN A 29 -14.33 2.28 0.13
CA GLN A 29 -13.13 1.99 -0.66
C GLN A 29 -12.33 0.81 -0.08
N LYS A 30 -12.21 0.72 1.25
CA LYS A 30 -11.57 -0.42 1.93
C LYS A 30 -12.29 -1.74 1.62
N SER A 31 -13.62 -1.76 1.65
CA SER A 31 -14.43 -2.96 1.37
C SER A 31 -14.32 -3.41 -0.10
N SER A 32 -14.42 -2.47 -1.04
CA SER A 32 -14.28 -2.76 -2.48
C SER A 32 -12.89 -3.29 -2.82
N ASN A 33 -11.83 -2.70 -2.27
CA ASN A 33 -10.47 -3.20 -2.47
C ASN A 33 -10.23 -4.61 -1.91
N ARG A 34 -10.99 -5.04 -0.90
CA ARG A 34 -10.91 -6.40 -0.36
C ARG A 34 -11.58 -7.43 -1.28
N GLN A 35 -12.62 -7.02 -2.02
CA GLN A 35 -13.35 -7.88 -2.95
C GLN A 35 -12.60 -8.04 -4.29
N THR A 36 -11.90 -7.00 -4.74
CA THR A 36 -11.23 -6.97 -6.05
C THR A 36 -9.94 -7.78 -6.13
N GLN A 37 -9.32 -8.13 -5.00
CA GLN A 37 -8.15 -9.01 -4.96
C GLN A 37 -8.45 -10.43 -5.47
N ARG A 38 -9.74 -10.81 -5.57
CA ARG A 38 -10.14 -12.09 -6.15
C ARG A 38 -9.97 -12.15 -7.67
N HIS A 39 -9.97 -11.01 -8.35
CA HIS A 39 -9.93 -10.94 -9.81
C HIS A 39 -8.52 -10.73 -10.38
N ILE A 40 -7.68 -9.99 -9.65
CA ILE A 40 -6.26 -9.79 -9.96
C ILE A 40 -5.54 -9.42 -8.66
N SER A 41 -4.32 -9.89 -8.41
CA SER A 41 -3.53 -9.46 -7.25
C SER A 41 -2.77 -8.15 -7.54
N ASP A 42 -2.31 -7.43 -6.52
CA ASP A 42 -1.52 -6.21 -6.75
C ASP A 42 -0.19 -6.52 -7.43
N LYS A 43 0.38 -7.71 -7.17
CA LYS A 43 1.56 -8.23 -7.85
C LYS A 43 1.28 -8.48 -9.33
N ASP A 44 0.19 -9.20 -9.64
CA ASP A 44 -0.17 -9.50 -11.03
C ASP A 44 -0.53 -8.25 -11.81
N LEU A 45 -1.13 -7.25 -11.16
CA LEU A 45 -1.37 -5.94 -11.78
C LEU A 45 -0.06 -5.23 -12.15
N LEU A 46 0.96 -5.29 -11.30
CA LEU A 46 2.28 -4.72 -11.61
C LEU A 46 2.97 -5.48 -12.75
N LEU A 47 2.89 -6.81 -12.75
CA LEU A 47 3.45 -7.65 -13.82
C LEU A 47 2.70 -7.44 -15.15
N MET A 48 1.37 -7.29 -15.11
CA MET A 48 0.55 -6.96 -16.28
C MET A 48 0.95 -5.60 -16.85
N LEU A 49 1.10 -4.58 -15.99
CA LEU A 49 1.55 -3.25 -16.37
C LEU A 49 2.92 -3.26 -17.04
N ASP A 50 3.87 -4.02 -16.49
CA ASP A 50 5.23 -4.17 -17.05
C ASP A 50 5.24 -4.87 -18.42
N GLY A 51 4.29 -5.80 -18.63
CA GLY A 51 4.10 -6.50 -19.90
C GLY A 51 3.43 -5.69 -21.01
N GLU A 52 2.92 -4.48 -20.73
CA GLU A 52 2.37 -3.60 -21.76
C GLU A 52 3.50 -3.02 -22.63
N PRO A 53 3.34 -2.92 -23.97
CA PRO A 53 4.38 -2.40 -24.85
C PRO A 53 4.84 -0.97 -24.52
N ASP A 54 3.96 -0.14 -23.99
CA ASP A 54 4.22 1.23 -23.55
C ASP A 54 4.33 1.36 -22.03
N GLN A 55 4.20 0.25 -21.29
CA GLN A 55 4.11 0.18 -19.83
C GLN A 55 3.06 1.11 -19.22
N LEU A 56 2.00 1.44 -19.97
CA LEU A 56 0.95 2.36 -19.56
C LEU A 56 -0.41 1.67 -19.59
N LEU A 57 -1.19 1.90 -18.53
CA LEU A 57 -2.56 1.40 -18.45
C LEU A 57 -3.52 2.48 -17.96
N SER A 58 -4.62 2.66 -18.67
CA SER A 58 -5.74 3.45 -18.22
C SER A 58 -6.75 2.60 -17.44
N PRO A 59 -7.59 3.21 -16.58
CA PRO A 59 -8.62 2.46 -15.86
C PRO A 59 -9.62 1.72 -16.76
N HIS A 60 -9.86 2.20 -17.99
CA HIS A 60 -10.74 1.53 -18.94
C HIS A 60 -10.07 0.28 -19.51
N GLN A 61 -8.80 0.39 -19.94
CA GLN A 61 -8.04 -0.78 -20.40
C GLN A 61 -7.90 -1.84 -19.31
N LEU A 62 -7.71 -1.45 -18.05
CA LEU A 62 -7.68 -2.40 -16.93
C LEU A 62 -9.01 -3.12 -16.77
N ALA A 63 -10.13 -2.39 -16.83
CA ALA A 63 -11.47 -2.99 -16.75
C ALA A 63 -11.78 -3.92 -17.94
N ASP A 64 -11.29 -3.59 -19.14
CA ASP A 64 -11.50 -4.41 -20.33
C ASP A 64 -10.67 -5.71 -20.32
N LYS A 65 -9.50 -5.69 -19.66
CA LYS A 65 -8.55 -6.81 -19.57
C LYS A 65 -8.76 -7.71 -18.35
N THR A 66 -9.62 -7.31 -17.42
CA THR A 66 -9.87 -8.02 -16.16
C THR A 66 -11.37 -8.12 -15.92
N GLU A 67 -11.76 -8.77 -14.82
CA GLU A 67 -13.16 -8.82 -14.39
C GLU A 67 -13.55 -7.62 -13.51
N LEU A 68 -12.69 -6.60 -13.40
CA LEU A 68 -12.95 -5.42 -12.59
C LEU A 68 -13.94 -4.49 -13.28
N THR A 69 -14.86 -3.93 -12.51
CA THR A 69 -15.64 -2.78 -12.96
C THR A 69 -14.74 -1.56 -13.15
N LEU A 70 -15.15 -0.61 -13.99
CA LEU A 70 -14.40 0.64 -14.21
C LEU A 70 -14.12 1.42 -12.90
N ASN A 71 -15.05 1.39 -11.94
CA ASN A 71 -14.88 2.06 -10.66
C ASN A 71 -13.84 1.35 -9.79
N GLU A 72 -13.81 0.02 -9.79
CA GLU A 72 -12.80 -0.77 -9.09
C GLU A 72 -11.41 -0.58 -9.70
N ALA A 73 -11.31 -0.61 -11.03
CA ALA A 73 -10.07 -0.32 -11.74
C ALA A 73 -9.52 1.08 -11.38
N ARG A 74 -10.38 2.11 -11.36
CA ARG A 74 -10.01 3.47 -10.92
C ARG A 74 -9.56 3.50 -9.48
N ALA A 75 -10.31 2.89 -8.57
CA ALA A 75 -10.00 2.88 -7.15
C ALA A 75 -8.66 2.20 -6.87
N ARG A 76 -8.38 1.09 -7.56
CA ARG A 76 -7.15 0.32 -7.41
C ARG A 76 -5.92 1.05 -7.93
N LEU A 77 -5.97 1.55 -9.16
CA LEU A 77 -4.88 2.34 -9.75
C LEU A 77 -4.63 3.61 -8.94
N SER A 78 -5.70 4.28 -8.47
CA SER A 78 -5.57 5.44 -7.58
C SER A 78 -4.92 5.07 -6.25
N ALA A 79 -5.25 3.94 -5.64
CA ALA A 79 -4.67 3.53 -4.36
C ALA A 79 -3.15 3.29 -4.49
N LEU A 80 -2.72 2.57 -5.54
CA LEU A 80 -1.30 2.31 -5.82
C LEU A 80 -0.54 3.60 -6.16
N TYR A 81 -1.12 4.50 -6.96
CA TYR A 81 -0.56 5.82 -7.25
C TYR A 81 -0.41 6.68 -6.00
N THR A 82 -1.48 6.82 -5.20
CA THR A 82 -1.45 7.63 -3.97
C THR A 82 -0.43 7.08 -2.97
N TYR A 83 -0.19 5.76 -2.95
CA TYR A 83 0.84 5.18 -2.10
C TYR A 83 2.26 5.33 -2.64
N GLY A 84 2.42 5.70 -3.91
CA GLY A 84 3.71 5.94 -4.57
C GLY A 84 4.29 4.71 -5.24
N VAL A 85 3.48 3.68 -5.49
CA VAL A 85 3.85 2.47 -6.24
C VAL A 85 3.75 2.72 -7.75
N LEU A 86 2.76 3.50 -8.18
CA LEU A 86 2.60 3.91 -9.57
C LEU A 86 2.91 5.40 -9.73
N GLN A 87 3.25 5.78 -10.95
CA GLN A 87 3.21 7.15 -11.42
C GLN A 87 2.00 7.36 -12.33
N ARG A 88 1.59 8.62 -12.53
CA ARG A 88 0.41 8.97 -13.31
C ARG A 88 0.72 10.05 -14.32
N SER A 89 0.41 9.76 -15.56
CA SER A 89 0.48 10.67 -16.70
C SER A 89 -0.92 11.01 -17.20
N TYR A 90 -1.03 12.07 -17.99
CA TYR A 90 -2.29 12.48 -18.61
C TYR A 90 -2.07 12.82 -20.09
N ASN A 91 -3.08 12.57 -20.92
CA ASN A 91 -3.09 13.07 -22.28
C ASN A 91 -3.77 14.45 -22.38
N SER A 92 -3.75 15.05 -23.57
CA SER A 92 -4.38 16.35 -23.85
C SER A 92 -5.89 16.39 -23.59
N ARG A 93 -6.55 15.22 -23.52
CA ARG A 93 -7.99 15.07 -23.20
C ARG A 93 -8.24 14.80 -21.71
N GLY A 94 -7.22 14.92 -20.86
CA GLY A 94 -7.32 14.72 -19.42
C GLY A 94 -7.50 13.26 -18.98
N ARG A 95 -7.27 12.27 -19.86
CA ARG A 95 -7.34 10.85 -19.48
C ARG A 95 -6.09 10.45 -18.72
N HIS A 96 -6.27 9.75 -17.61
CA HIS A 96 -5.17 9.23 -16.79
C HIS A 96 -4.62 7.91 -17.32
N PHE A 97 -3.31 7.82 -17.33
CA PHE A 97 -2.53 6.62 -17.61
C PHE A 97 -1.57 6.39 -16.45
N TYR A 98 -1.40 5.13 -16.06
CA TYR A 98 -0.60 4.71 -14.94
C TYR A 98 0.53 3.80 -15.41
N SER A 99 1.71 3.95 -14.84
CA SER A 99 2.85 3.07 -15.05
C SER A 99 3.53 2.74 -13.71
N PRO A 100 4.27 1.63 -13.62
CA PRO A 100 5.14 1.37 -12.49
C PRO A 100 6.06 2.55 -12.25
N ARG A 101 6.32 2.85 -10.97
CA ARG A 101 7.18 3.97 -10.63
C ARG A 101 8.65 3.64 -10.84
N ASP A 102 9.03 2.47 -10.35
CA ASP A 102 10.35 1.89 -10.55
C ASP A 102 10.22 0.75 -11.56
N ALA A 103 11.32 0.35 -12.21
CA ALA A 103 11.32 -0.81 -13.09
C ALA A 103 10.86 -2.07 -12.33
N VAL A 104 10.02 -2.90 -12.95
CA VAL A 104 9.57 -4.16 -12.36
C VAL A 104 10.66 -5.20 -12.56
N ILE A 105 11.53 -5.33 -11.56
CA ILE A 105 12.61 -6.31 -11.56
C ILE A 105 12.09 -7.61 -10.93
N ALA A 106 12.50 -8.75 -11.48
CA ALA A 106 12.20 -10.05 -10.89
C ALA A 106 12.65 -10.06 -9.41
N PRO A 107 11.77 -10.45 -8.47
CA PRO A 107 12.13 -10.47 -7.07
C PRO A 107 13.25 -11.48 -6.82
N PRO A 108 14.15 -11.22 -5.86
CA PRO A 108 15.13 -12.20 -5.42
C PRO A 108 14.43 -13.45 -4.88
N VAL A 109 15.09 -14.60 -4.94
CA VAL A 109 14.57 -15.84 -4.35
C VAL A 109 14.67 -15.72 -2.84
N LEU A 110 13.53 -15.56 -2.17
CA LEU A 110 13.41 -15.41 -0.72
C LEU A 110 12.65 -16.59 -0.13
N ASN A 111 13.03 -17.02 1.08
CA ASN A 111 12.32 -18.04 1.84
C ASN A 111 11.38 -17.36 2.84
N LEU A 112 10.34 -16.72 2.30
CA LEU A 112 9.34 -16.03 3.10
C LEU A 112 8.37 -17.03 3.76
N SER A 113 7.79 -16.61 4.87
CA SER A 113 6.71 -17.32 5.54
C SER A 113 5.50 -17.48 4.60
N ASN A 114 4.71 -18.54 4.82
CA ASN A 114 3.46 -18.75 4.11
C ASN A 114 2.27 -18.04 4.79
N ASP A 115 2.55 -17.20 5.78
CA ASP A 115 1.53 -16.53 6.56
C ASP A 115 0.87 -15.40 5.72
N PRO A 116 -0.42 -15.09 5.95
CA PRO A 116 -1.13 -14.05 5.21
C PRO A 116 -0.77 -12.62 5.67
N PHE A 117 0.39 -12.47 6.33
CA PHE A 117 0.93 -11.26 6.89
C PHE A 117 2.46 -11.33 6.90
N LEU A 118 3.11 -10.18 6.88
CA LEU A 118 4.55 -10.06 6.90
C LEU A 118 5.09 -10.31 8.31
N THR A 119 5.99 -11.29 8.50
CA THR A 119 6.70 -11.50 9.78
C THR A 119 7.92 -10.59 9.90
N VAL A 120 8.51 -10.51 11.09
CA VAL A 120 9.78 -9.79 11.28
C VAL A 120 10.90 -10.47 10.48
N GLU A 121 10.92 -11.79 10.43
CA GLU A 121 11.91 -12.55 9.65
C GLU A 121 11.79 -12.24 8.16
N ASP A 122 10.57 -12.23 7.61
CA ASP A 122 10.31 -11.87 6.23
C ASP A 122 10.81 -10.45 5.93
N LEU A 123 10.52 -9.52 6.85
CA LEU A 123 10.95 -8.14 6.74
C LEU A 123 12.49 -8.06 6.68
N LEU A 124 13.20 -8.76 7.57
CA LEU A 124 14.67 -8.76 7.56
C LEU A 124 15.25 -9.36 6.28
N GLN A 125 14.69 -10.47 5.78
CA GLN A 125 15.12 -11.09 4.51
C GLN A 125 14.89 -10.15 3.32
N ILE A 126 13.72 -9.51 3.24
CA ILE A 126 13.39 -8.57 2.17
C ILE A 126 14.36 -7.38 2.21
N PHE A 127 14.63 -6.82 3.38
CA PHE A 127 15.53 -5.67 3.49
C PHE A 127 16.97 -6.03 3.12
N ASP A 128 17.46 -7.18 3.55
CA ASP A 128 18.79 -7.66 3.18
C ASP A 128 18.92 -7.83 1.65
N ALA A 129 17.88 -8.34 0.99
CA ALA A 129 17.88 -8.57 -0.45
C ALA A 129 17.71 -7.31 -1.32
N TYR A 130 17.32 -6.17 -0.73
CA TYR A 130 17.12 -4.90 -1.42
C TYR A 130 17.99 -3.77 -0.81
N ASP A 131 19.22 -4.11 -0.40
CA ASP A 131 20.22 -3.15 0.09
C ASP A 131 19.71 -2.25 1.24
N TYR A 132 18.89 -2.83 2.13
CA TYR A 132 18.30 -2.18 3.31
C TYR A 132 17.42 -0.97 3.03
N LYS A 133 17.00 -0.78 1.77
CA LYS A 133 16.15 0.31 1.33
C LYS A 133 15.05 -0.22 0.42
N VAL A 134 13.87 -0.42 0.99
CA VAL A 134 12.80 -1.15 0.31
C VAL A 134 11.63 -0.24 -0.03
N THR A 135 11.16 -0.28 -1.28
CA THR A 135 9.93 0.41 -1.70
C THR A 135 8.71 -0.48 -1.52
N ALA A 136 7.53 0.13 -1.47
CA ALA A 136 6.28 -0.62 -1.43
C ALA A 136 6.09 -1.50 -2.68
N GLN A 137 6.58 -1.06 -3.84
CA GLN A 137 6.55 -1.85 -5.08
C GLN A 137 7.36 -3.15 -4.91
N GLN A 138 8.59 -3.06 -4.40
CA GLN A 138 9.44 -4.22 -4.15
C GLN A 138 8.80 -5.19 -3.14
N MET A 139 8.20 -4.68 -2.07
CA MET A 139 7.50 -5.52 -1.09
C MET A 139 6.31 -6.27 -1.71
N ILE A 140 5.51 -5.62 -2.55
CA ILE A 140 4.40 -6.29 -3.27
C ILE A 140 4.92 -7.40 -4.17
N LEU A 141 6.01 -7.15 -4.92
CA LEU A 141 6.59 -8.14 -5.84
C LEU A 141 7.20 -9.33 -5.09
N ALA A 142 7.92 -9.08 -4.00
CA ALA A 142 8.56 -10.09 -3.18
C ALA A 142 7.56 -10.97 -2.42
N THR A 143 6.58 -10.35 -1.75
CA THR A 143 5.64 -11.05 -0.85
C THR A 143 4.37 -11.53 -1.56
N GLY A 144 3.94 -10.86 -2.64
CA GLY A 144 2.61 -11.04 -3.21
C GLY A 144 1.47 -10.49 -2.35
N LEU A 145 1.75 -9.90 -1.19
CA LEU A 145 0.72 -9.37 -0.30
C LEU A 145 0.03 -8.14 -0.92
N PRO A 146 -1.29 -8.01 -0.77
CA PRO A 146 -2.02 -6.81 -1.21
C PRO A 146 -1.50 -5.55 -0.51
N LEU A 147 -1.52 -4.42 -1.23
CA LEU A 147 -1.10 -3.13 -0.69
C LEU A 147 -1.84 -2.76 0.61
N ALA A 148 -3.11 -3.12 0.73
CA ALA A 148 -3.91 -2.83 1.92
C ALA A 148 -3.37 -3.56 3.17
N ILE A 149 -2.88 -4.79 2.99
CA ILE A 149 -2.28 -5.62 4.04
C ILE A 149 -0.91 -5.05 4.41
N LEU A 150 -0.05 -4.83 3.41
CA LEU A 150 1.27 -4.23 3.60
C LEU A 150 1.20 -2.87 4.30
N LYS A 151 0.23 -2.01 3.94
CA LYS A 151 0.05 -0.70 4.60
C LYS A 151 -0.19 -0.81 6.11
N ARG A 152 -0.96 -1.81 6.54
CA ARG A 152 -1.25 -2.05 7.95
C ARG A 152 -0.01 -2.56 8.66
N GLU A 153 0.67 -3.55 8.09
CA GLU A 153 1.84 -4.18 8.70
C GLU A 153 3.04 -3.24 8.78
N LEU A 154 3.31 -2.49 7.71
CA LEU A 154 4.36 -1.47 7.72
C LEU A 154 4.07 -0.37 8.73
N LYS A 155 2.80 -0.02 8.94
CA LYS A 155 2.42 0.91 10.01
C LYS A 155 2.71 0.31 11.39
N TYR A 156 2.35 -0.96 11.62
CA TYR A 156 2.67 -1.64 12.87
C TYR A 156 4.18 -1.68 13.13
N PHE A 157 4.99 -2.07 12.14
CA PHE A 157 6.45 -2.10 12.27
C PHE A 157 7.08 -0.71 12.44
N GLU A 158 6.49 0.33 11.85
CA GLU A 158 6.88 1.73 12.09
C GLU A 158 6.59 2.13 13.54
N ASP A 159 5.41 1.80 14.06
CA ASP A 159 5.00 2.09 15.44
C ASP A 159 5.86 1.31 16.46
N GLN A 160 6.27 0.07 16.13
CA GLN A 160 7.20 -0.76 16.92
C GLN A 160 8.68 -0.35 16.77
N LYS A 161 8.97 0.72 16.01
CA LYS A 161 10.33 1.22 15.74
C LYS A 161 11.26 0.18 15.11
N ILE A 162 10.71 -0.75 14.32
CA ILE A 162 11.49 -1.72 13.54
C ILE A 162 11.94 -1.10 12.23
N ILE A 163 11.04 -0.38 11.57
CA ILE A 163 11.31 0.34 10.32
C ILE A 163 11.04 1.83 10.48
N GLN A 164 11.65 2.62 9.60
CA GLN A 164 11.35 4.03 9.44
C GLN A 164 10.88 4.28 8.01
N LYS A 165 9.75 4.98 7.87
CA LYS A 165 9.27 5.44 6.56
C LYS A 165 9.97 6.75 6.20
N LEU A 166 10.62 6.76 5.04
CA LEU A 166 11.26 7.93 4.45
C LEU A 166 10.56 8.31 3.15
N GLN A 167 10.66 9.60 2.80
CA GLN A 167 10.05 10.17 1.60
C GLN A 167 11.09 10.97 0.82
N ARG A 168 11.16 10.75 -0.48
CA ARG A 168 11.95 11.56 -1.41
C ARG A 168 11.00 12.29 -2.34
N SER A 169 11.13 13.61 -2.42
CA SER A 169 10.46 14.38 -3.47
C SER A 169 11.16 14.13 -4.79
N ASP A 170 10.39 13.96 -5.86
CA ASP A 170 10.94 14.12 -7.21
C ASP A 170 11.23 15.60 -7.50
N SER A 171 11.97 15.87 -8.58
CA SER A 171 12.34 17.23 -9.03
C SER A 171 11.14 18.10 -9.38
N ASN A 172 9.95 17.50 -9.54
CA ASN A 172 8.72 18.16 -9.92
C ASN A 172 7.77 18.38 -8.73
N GLY A 173 8.16 17.99 -7.51
CA GLY A 173 7.47 18.29 -6.25
C GLY A 173 6.11 17.62 -6.04
N MET A 174 5.60 16.85 -7.01
CA MET A 174 4.20 16.43 -7.01
C MET A 174 3.97 15.01 -6.48
N VAL A 175 4.95 14.11 -6.54
CA VAL A 175 4.77 12.74 -6.02
C VAL A 175 5.98 12.35 -5.18
N MET A 176 5.77 12.12 -3.89
CA MET A 176 6.83 11.62 -3.02
C MET A 176 7.00 10.10 -3.18
N GLN A 177 8.21 9.64 -3.48
CA GLN A 177 8.55 8.22 -3.41
C GLN A 177 8.75 7.84 -1.95
N ARG A 178 7.99 6.85 -1.50
CA ARG A 178 8.08 6.32 -0.15
C ARG A 178 8.98 5.08 -0.18
N PHE A 179 9.93 5.04 0.73
CA PHE A 179 10.77 3.86 0.96
C PHE A 179 10.97 3.68 2.45
N TYR A 180 11.34 2.46 2.84
CA TYR A 180 11.50 2.05 4.22
C TYR A 180 12.95 1.64 4.46
N VAL A 181 13.44 1.94 5.66
CA VAL A 181 14.76 1.52 6.15
C VAL A 181 14.59 0.86 7.52
N LEU A 182 15.44 -0.11 7.88
CA LEU A 182 15.47 -0.68 9.23
C LEU A 182 16.00 0.37 10.22
N GLN A 183 15.43 0.40 11.42
CA GLN A 183 15.96 1.14 12.56
C GLN A 183 16.90 0.26 13.38
N ASP A 184 17.76 0.87 14.19
CA ASP A 184 18.54 0.13 15.18
C ASP A 184 17.62 -0.40 16.30
N PRO A 185 17.88 -1.61 16.82
CA PRO A 185 19.02 -2.50 16.54
C PRO A 185 18.84 -3.45 15.34
N TYR A 186 17.67 -3.49 14.70
CA TYR A 186 17.38 -4.41 13.58
C TYR A 186 18.29 -4.22 12.36
N ARG A 187 18.80 -2.99 12.18
CA ARG A 187 19.78 -2.68 11.14
C ARG A 187 21.21 -3.12 11.47
N SER A 188 21.62 -3.01 12.72
CA SER A 188 23.02 -3.21 13.16
C SER A 188 23.31 -4.63 13.64
N ASP A 189 22.30 -5.36 14.13
CA ASP A 189 22.44 -6.75 14.61
C ASP A 189 21.21 -7.59 14.18
N PRO A 190 20.99 -7.80 12.87
CA PRO A 190 19.79 -8.48 12.37
C PRO A 190 19.68 -9.94 12.83
N ASP A 191 20.81 -10.67 12.89
CA ASP A 191 20.83 -12.12 13.18
C ASP A 191 20.30 -12.45 14.59
N ARG A 192 20.52 -11.57 15.56
CA ARG A 192 19.96 -11.70 16.90
C ARG A 192 18.43 -11.71 16.91
N PHE A 193 17.81 -10.93 16.03
CA PHE A 193 16.35 -10.84 15.92
C PHE A 193 15.76 -11.96 15.07
N ARG A 194 16.50 -12.46 14.06
CA ARG A 194 16.15 -13.69 13.34
C ARG A 194 15.94 -14.87 14.30
N ALA A 195 16.82 -15.00 15.31
CA ALA A 195 16.72 -16.05 16.33
C ALA A 195 15.55 -15.88 17.33
N GLN A 196 14.90 -14.72 17.38
CA GLN A 196 13.84 -14.38 18.34
C GLN A 196 12.47 -14.05 17.69
N ALA A 197 12.38 -14.08 16.36
CA ALA A 197 11.23 -13.65 15.56
C ALA A 197 9.89 -14.24 16.04
N GLY A 198 9.90 -15.51 16.49
CA GLY A 198 8.70 -16.21 16.91
C GLY A 198 7.88 -15.54 18.02
N LYS A 199 8.44 -14.67 18.87
CA LYS A 199 7.63 -13.93 19.87
C LYS A 199 6.86 -12.75 19.28
N LEU A 200 7.47 -11.96 18.40
CA LEU A 200 6.80 -10.81 17.77
C LEU A 200 5.75 -11.27 16.76
N ASP A 201 6.02 -12.37 16.06
CA ASP A 201 5.11 -12.92 15.06
C ASP A 201 3.81 -13.47 15.70
N LEU A 202 3.88 -13.93 16.96
CA LEU A 202 2.71 -14.34 17.75
C LEU A 202 1.79 -13.16 18.09
N GLU A 203 2.35 -12.02 18.50
CA GLU A 203 1.54 -10.81 18.80
C GLU A 203 0.78 -10.32 17.55
N MET A 204 1.43 -10.35 16.39
CA MET A 204 0.79 -9.98 15.13
C MET A 204 -0.30 -10.97 14.73
N ARG A 205 -0.08 -12.27 14.92
CA ARG A 205 -1.12 -13.29 14.72
C ARG A 205 -2.33 -13.04 15.62
N GLU A 206 -2.12 -12.67 16.88
CA GLU A 206 -3.21 -12.32 17.81
C GLU A 206 -3.99 -11.08 17.37
N ILE A 207 -3.31 -10.03 16.89
CA ILE A 207 -3.97 -8.84 16.32
C ILE A 207 -4.87 -9.23 15.12
N LEU A 208 -4.39 -10.13 14.27
CA LEU A 208 -5.09 -10.54 13.05
C LEU A 208 -6.30 -11.44 13.31
N LEU A 209 -6.21 -12.29 14.34
CA LEU A 209 -7.33 -13.07 14.86
C LEU A 209 -8.39 -12.15 15.49
N ASN A 210 -7.97 -11.16 16.29
CA ASN A 210 -8.88 -10.21 16.93
C ASN A 210 -9.60 -9.30 15.92
N ASP A 211 -8.96 -8.97 14.81
CA ASP A 211 -9.55 -8.16 13.74
C ASP A 211 -10.42 -8.96 12.74
N ASN A 212 -10.59 -10.27 12.91
CA ASN A 212 -11.30 -11.18 11.97
C ASN A 212 -10.78 -11.09 10.52
N LEU A 213 -9.46 -10.96 10.35
CA LEU A 213 -8.83 -10.81 9.02
C LEU A 213 -8.16 -12.09 8.52
N ILE A 214 -8.13 -13.13 9.37
CA ILE A 214 -7.74 -14.50 9.03
C ILE A 214 -8.78 -15.41 9.71
N VAL A 215 -9.26 -16.44 9.02
CA VAL A 215 -10.14 -17.49 9.55
C VAL A 215 -9.32 -18.74 9.80
#